data_AF-A0A8F1SC25-F1
#
_entry.id   AF-A0A8F1SC25-F1
#
_cell.length_a   1.000
_cell.length_b   1.000
_cell.length_c   1.000
_cell.angle_alpha   90.00
_cell.angle_beta   90.00
_cell.angle_gamma   90.00
#
_symmetry.space_group_name_H-M   'P 1'
#
loop_
_entity.id
_entity.type
_entity.pdbx_description
1 polymer ?
#
loop_
_entity_poly.entity_id
_entity_poly.type
_entity_poly.pdbx_seq_one_letter_code
_entity_poly.pdbx_strand_id
1 'polypeptide(L)'
;MEEVRETTDIFLWANQNDAKKNDLQIELFLFNKNYTPYFMPIKGDVEQQLRPLFLFDYINQVNLGAGTGLSVRDYELSESEDNVLLRTDLEKVGRAETLIHLIEHERHDIVEFSETEHEFKRMKGIVARFTDPNNPDATFYTVKLIQQGQTLKSALAWEFSDGKFGSFKAESWL
;
A
#
# COMPACT_ATOMS: atom_id res chain seq x y z
N MET A 1 32.30 -3.93 1.86
CA MET A 1 31.82 -4.25 3.23
C MET A 1 30.35 -4.51 3.08
N GLU A 2 29.88 -5.69 3.42
CA GLU A 2 28.46 -6.02 3.40
C GLU A 2 27.82 -5.23 4.55
N GLU A 3 27.04 -4.20 4.24
CA GLU A 3 26.24 -3.52 5.25
C GLU A 3 25.26 -4.55 5.81
N VAL A 4 25.48 -4.98 7.05
CA VAL A 4 24.50 -5.78 7.78
C VAL A 4 23.31 -4.86 8.04
N ARG A 5 22.33 -4.87 7.11
CA ARG A 5 21.10 -4.11 7.29
C ARG A 5 20.33 -4.70 8.46
N GLU A 6 19.94 -3.82 9.37
CA GLU A 6 19.10 -4.20 10.49
C GLU A 6 17.77 -4.73 9.95
N THR A 7 17.42 -5.94 10.37
CA THR A 7 16.15 -6.55 10.00
C THR A 7 15.01 -5.75 10.60
N THR A 8 14.02 -5.38 9.78
CA THR A 8 12.77 -4.81 10.30
C THR A 8 12.07 -5.80 11.22
N ASP A 9 11.93 -5.43 12.50
CA ASP A 9 11.04 -6.13 13.42
C ASP A 9 9.59 -5.76 13.08
N ILE A 10 8.89 -6.66 12.40
CA ILE A 10 7.52 -6.42 11.94
C ILE A 10 6.52 -6.25 13.11
N PHE A 11 6.77 -6.89 14.25
CA PHE A 11 5.89 -6.80 15.42
C PHE A 11 6.07 -5.44 16.11
N LEU A 12 7.32 -4.99 16.25
CA LEU A 12 7.60 -3.65 16.73
C LEU A 12 7.04 -2.59 15.76
N TRP A 13 7.22 -2.80 14.45
CA TRP A 13 6.63 -1.94 13.42
C TRP A 13 5.10 -1.85 13.57
N ALA A 14 4.41 -2.97 13.74
CA ALA A 14 2.96 -2.98 13.89
C ALA A 14 2.53 -2.24 15.16
N ASN A 15 3.20 -2.47 16.29
CA ASN A 15 2.91 -1.81 17.56
C ASN A 15 3.10 -0.29 17.48
N GLN A 16 4.25 0.16 16.96
CA GLN A 16 4.56 1.58 16.84
C GLN A 16 3.61 2.31 15.88
N ASN A 17 3.28 1.68 14.76
CA ASN A 17 2.36 2.28 13.80
C ASN A 17 0.90 2.23 14.26
N ASP A 18 0.49 1.23 15.04
CA ASP A 18 -0.86 1.16 15.59
C ASP A 18 -1.20 2.40 16.45
N ALA A 19 -0.23 2.90 17.22
CA ALA A 19 -0.36 4.07 18.06
C ALA A 19 -0.56 5.39 17.28
N LYS A 20 -0.04 5.48 16.05
CA LYS A 20 -0.02 6.71 15.23
C LYS A 20 -0.71 6.57 13.86
N LYS A 21 -1.39 5.45 13.60
CA LYS A 21 -1.96 5.08 12.28
C LYS A 21 -2.93 6.12 11.69
N ASN A 22 -3.54 6.95 12.54
CA ASN A 22 -4.44 8.01 12.13
C ASN A 22 -3.69 9.31 11.74
N ASP A 23 -2.46 9.49 12.23
CA ASP A 23 -1.68 10.71 12.06
C ASP A 23 -0.64 10.61 10.93
N LEU A 24 -0.38 9.40 10.43
CA LEU A 24 0.50 9.17 9.28
C LEU A 24 -0.05 9.84 8.02
N GLN A 25 0.78 10.53 7.26
CA GLN A 25 0.40 11.00 5.92
C GLN A 25 0.37 9.82 4.95
N ILE A 26 -0.58 9.83 4.01
CA ILE A 26 -0.73 8.80 2.98
C ILE A 26 -0.72 9.42 1.58
N GLU A 27 0.13 8.89 0.71
CA GLU A 27 0.12 9.15 -0.73
C GLU A 27 -0.22 7.86 -1.46
N LEU A 28 -1.03 7.94 -2.51
CA LEU A 28 -1.39 6.78 -3.34
C LEU A 28 -0.81 6.89 -4.74
N PHE A 29 -0.30 5.75 -5.22
CA PHE A 29 0.22 5.60 -6.57
C PHE A 29 -0.39 4.36 -7.23
N LEU A 30 -1.10 4.55 -8.34
CA LEU A 30 -1.43 3.43 -9.22
C LEU A 30 -0.18 3.00 -9.97
N PHE A 31 -0.04 1.71 -10.25
CA PHE A 31 1.01 1.25 -11.17
C PHE A 31 0.45 0.27 -12.20
N ASN A 32 0.92 0.41 -13.43
CA ASN A 32 0.52 -0.47 -14.53
C ASN A 32 1.34 -1.77 -14.56
N LYS A 33 1.08 -2.65 -15.54
CA LYS A 33 1.82 -3.92 -15.71
C LYS A 33 3.32 -3.73 -15.99
N ASN A 34 3.72 -2.56 -16.48
CA ASN A 34 5.11 -2.17 -16.71
C ASN A 34 5.73 -1.47 -15.50
N TYR A 35 5.01 -1.38 -14.38
CA TYR A 35 5.43 -0.71 -13.14
C TYR A 35 5.67 0.78 -13.29
N THR A 36 5.01 1.43 -14.26
CA THR A 36 4.94 2.90 -14.33
C THR A 36 3.99 3.39 -13.24
N PRO A 37 4.45 4.21 -12.28
CA PRO A 37 3.58 4.81 -11.28
C PRO A 37 2.80 6.00 -11.84
N TYR A 38 1.59 6.21 -11.33
CA TYR A 38 0.74 7.37 -11.57
C TYR A 38 0.24 7.87 -10.22
N PHE A 39 0.39 9.16 -9.96
CA PHE A 39 -0.09 9.76 -8.72
C PHE A 39 -1.62 9.75 -8.69
N MET A 40 -2.20 9.34 -7.55
CA MET A 40 -3.64 9.31 -7.35
C MET A 40 -4.02 10.32 -6.27
N PRO A 41 -4.67 11.44 -6.63
CA PRO A 41 -5.07 12.45 -5.65
C PRO A 41 -6.19 11.90 -4.77
N ILE A 42 -5.99 12.00 -3.45
CA ILE A 42 -7.00 11.65 -2.45
C ILE A 42 -7.82 12.91 -2.14
N LYS A 43 -9.15 12.80 -2.10
CA LYS A 43 -10.04 13.94 -1.80
C LYS A 43 -11.04 13.61 -0.71
N GLY A 44 -11.32 14.62 0.12
CA GLY A 44 -12.37 14.56 1.14
C GLY A 44 -12.19 13.40 2.10
N ASP A 45 -13.29 12.76 2.48
CA ASP A 45 -13.32 11.71 3.50
C ASP A 45 -12.76 10.36 3.03
N VAL A 46 -12.37 10.23 1.76
CA VAL A 46 -11.93 8.93 1.23
C VAL A 46 -10.59 8.49 1.80
N GLU A 47 -9.75 9.42 2.22
CA GLU A 47 -8.53 9.10 2.95
C GLU A 47 -8.80 8.23 4.19
N GLN A 48 -9.86 8.56 4.94
CA GLN A 48 -10.25 7.82 6.13
C GLN A 48 -10.73 6.40 5.80
N GLN A 49 -11.33 6.21 4.62
CA GLN A 49 -11.77 4.89 4.15
C GLN A 49 -10.62 4.03 3.61
N LEU A 50 -9.57 4.67 3.07
CA LEU A 50 -8.40 3.99 2.50
C LEU A 50 -7.45 3.45 3.58
N ARG A 51 -7.36 4.12 4.74
CA ARG A 51 -6.50 3.71 5.86
C ARG A 51 -6.78 2.28 6.36
N PRO A 52 -8.03 1.86 6.62
CA PRO A 52 -8.34 0.48 6.96
C PRO A 52 -7.72 -0.52 6.00
N LEU A 53 -7.89 -0.26 4.70
CA LEU A 53 -7.44 -1.14 3.64
C LEU A 53 -5.91 -1.19 3.57
N PHE A 54 -5.26 -0.03 3.48
CA PHE A 54 -3.82 0.04 3.19
C PHE A 54 -2.92 0.04 4.42
N LEU A 55 -3.47 0.10 5.63
CA LEU A 55 -2.68 0.12 6.86
C LEU A 55 -3.26 -0.78 7.95
N PHE A 56 -4.54 -0.61 8.31
CA PHE A 56 -5.06 -1.27 9.51
C PHE A 56 -5.15 -2.77 9.33
N ASP A 57 -5.50 -3.26 8.13
CA ASP A 57 -5.51 -4.68 7.80
C ASP A 57 -4.15 -5.34 8.10
N TYR A 58 -3.04 -4.70 7.69
CA TYR A 58 -1.69 -5.23 7.91
C TYR A 58 -1.30 -5.20 9.38
N ILE A 59 -1.55 -4.08 10.08
CA ILE A 59 -1.28 -3.96 11.52
C ILE A 59 -2.07 -5.03 12.29
N ASN A 60 -3.35 -5.18 11.99
CA ASN A 60 -4.23 -6.15 12.64
C ASN A 60 -3.76 -7.58 12.36
N GLN A 61 -3.39 -7.90 11.12
CA GLN A 61 -2.87 -9.22 10.76
C GLN A 61 -1.61 -9.57 11.57
N VAL A 62 -0.67 -8.63 11.70
CA VAL A 62 0.56 -8.86 12.46
C VAL A 62 0.27 -8.97 13.96
N ASN A 63 -0.55 -8.08 14.52
CA ASN A 63 -0.88 -8.09 15.95
C ASN A 63 -1.66 -9.34 16.37
N LEU A 64 -2.66 -9.75 15.58
CA LEU A 64 -3.41 -10.98 15.84
C LEU A 64 -2.50 -12.20 15.66
N GLY A 65 -1.70 -12.21 14.59
CA GLY A 65 -0.72 -13.25 14.32
C GLY A 65 0.27 -13.43 15.47
N ALA A 66 0.78 -12.34 16.06
CA ALA A 66 1.66 -12.39 17.21
C ALA A 66 1.04 -13.18 18.39
N GLY A 67 -0.27 -13.00 18.62
CA GLY A 67 -1.02 -13.72 19.65
C GLY A 67 -1.29 -15.20 19.32
N THR A 68 -1.25 -15.58 18.04
CA THR A 68 -1.51 -16.94 17.57
C THR A 68 -0.27 -17.71 17.12
N GLY A 69 0.93 -17.17 17.36
CA GLY A 69 2.21 -17.82 17.05
C GLY A 69 2.74 -17.57 15.63
N LEU A 70 2.41 -16.43 15.02
CA LEU A 70 2.96 -15.99 13.73
C LEU A 70 4.48 -15.96 13.81
N SER A 71 5.14 -16.57 12.83
CA SER A 71 6.60 -16.51 12.70
C SER A 71 7.01 -15.78 11.43
N VAL A 72 8.17 -15.13 11.45
CA VAL A 72 8.75 -14.46 10.27
C VAL A 72 9.85 -15.35 9.72
N ARG A 73 9.83 -15.64 8.42
CA ARG A 73 10.86 -16.45 7.76
C ARG A 73 11.28 -15.88 6.43
N ASP A 74 12.51 -16.20 6.03
CA ASP A 74 13.04 -15.82 4.73
C ASP A 74 12.26 -16.53 3.62
N TYR A 75 11.81 -15.75 2.65
CA TYR A 75 11.07 -16.22 1.48
C TYR A 75 11.88 -17.25 0.69
N GLU A 76 13.21 -17.08 0.62
CA GLU A 76 14.11 -17.95 -0.13
C GLU A 76 14.33 -19.32 0.52
N LEU A 77 14.00 -19.46 1.80
CA LEU A 77 14.30 -20.64 2.61
C LEU A 77 13.04 -21.41 3.04
N SER A 78 11.86 -20.95 2.64
CA SER A 78 10.59 -21.46 3.17
C SER A 78 9.64 -21.89 2.06
N GLU A 79 8.96 -23.01 2.27
CA GLU A 79 7.70 -23.29 1.56
C GLU A 79 6.56 -22.52 2.23
N SER A 80 5.46 -22.29 1.52
CA SER A 80 4.30 -21.59 2.07
C SER A 80 3.71 -22.40 3.24
N GLU A 81 3.91 -21.92 4.45
CA GLU A 81 3.39 -22.52 5.69
C GLU A 81 2.27 -21.65 6.29
N ASP A 82 1.33 -22.31 6.97
CA ASP A 82 0.30 -21.60 7.73
C ASP A 82 0.93 -20.76 8.84
N ASN A 83 0.41 -19.54 9.04
CA ASN A 83 0.84 -18.65 10.11
C ASN A 83 2.34 -18.27 10.03
N VAL A 84 2.85 -18.11 8.82
CA VAL A 84 4.19 -17.60 8.54
C VAL A 84 4.10 -16.32 7.69
N LEU A 85 4.79 -15.27 8.12
CA LEU A 85 5.03 -14.09 7.30
C LEU A 85 6.37 -14.25 6.59
N LEU A 86 6.35 -14.27 5.27
CA LEU A 86 7.56 -14.36 4.46
C LEU A 86 8.18 -12.97 4.31
N ARG A 87 9.49 -12.89 4.50
CA ARG A 87 10.29 -11.67 4.29
C ARG A 87 11.36 -11.91 3.23
N THR A 88 11.74 -10.85 2.52
CA THR A 88 12.90 -10.82 1.64
C THR A 88 13.42 -9.39 1.57
N ASP A 89 14.67 -9.23 1.16
CA ASP A 89 15.28 -7.93 0.95
C ASP A 89 14.71 -7.29 -0.32
N LEU A 90 14.45 -5.98 -0.29
CA LEU A 90 13.87 -5.26 -1.43
C LEU A 90 14.69 -5.43 -2.72
N GLU A 91 16.02 -5.48 -2.61
CA GLU A 91 16.97 -5.67 -3.72
C GLU A 91 16.79 -7.02 -4.44
N LYS A 92 16.20 -8.02 -3.77
CA LYS A 92 15.85 -9.31 -4.39
C LYS A 92 14.53 -9.24 -5.15
N VAL A 93 13.76 -8.16 -4.98
CA VAL A 93 12.47 -7.91 -5.63
C VAL A 93 12.60 -6.74 -6.60
N GLY A 94 13.36 -6.93 -7.68
CA GLY A 94 13.75 -5.83 -8.58
C GLY A 94 12.59 -4.97 -9.14
N ARG A 95 11.38 -5.52 -9.27
CA ARG A 95 10.19 -4.73 -9.68
C ARG A 95 9.66 -3.83 -8.58
N ALA A 96 9.69 -4.28 -7.33
CA ALA A 96 9.31 -3.46 -6.18
C ALA A 96 10.37 -2.38 -5.95
N GLU A 97 11.65 -2.75 -6.03
CA GLU A 97 12.78 -1.82 -5.92
C GLU A 97 12.68 -0.71 -6.97
N THR A 98 12.46 -1.06 -8.24
CA THR A 98 12.29 -0.08 -9.32
C THR A 98 11.11 0.85 -9.03
N LEU A 99 9.96 0.30 -8.64
CA LEU A 99 8.76 1.10 -8.39
C LEU A 99 8.96 2.10 -7.23
N ILE A 100 9.58 1.66 -6.13
CA ILE A 100 9.91 2.53 -5.00
C ILE A 100 10.95 3.57 -5.42
N HIS A 101 11.96 3.18 -6.20
CA HIS A 101 12.97 4.11 -6.72
C HIS A 101 12.33 5.25 -7.52
N LEU A 102 11.43 4.94 -8.45
CA LEU A 102 10.69 5.93 -9.24
C LEU A 102 9.90 6.89 -8.33
N ILE A 103 9.20 6.34 -7.32
CA ILE A 103 8.39 7.12 -6.37
C ILE A 103 9.27 8.04 -5.50
N GLU A 104 10.48 7.65 -5.12
CA GLU A 104 11.34 8.48 -4.25
C GLU A 104 12.23 9.46 -5.02
N HIS A 105 12.73 9.08 -6.20
CA HIS A 105 13.81 9.80 -6.89
C HIS A 105 13.38 10.45 -8.21
N GLU A 106 12.31 9.96 -8.84
CA GLU A 106 11.85 10.42 -10.16
C GLU A 106 10.44 11.02 -10.12
N ARG A 107 10.05 11.61 -8.97
CA ARG A 107 8.71 12.19 -8.76
C ARG A 107 8.25 13.19 -9.80
N HIS A 108 9.20 13.92 -10.41
CA HIS A 108 8.91 14.92 -11.43
C HIS A 108 8.35 14.32 -12.74
N ASP A 109 8.60 13.03 -12.98
CA ASP A 109 8.10 12.30 -14.14
C ASP A 109 6.80 11.53 -13.83
N ILE A 110 6.35 11.53 -12.56
CA ILE A 110 5.10 10.88 -12.16
C ILE A 110 3.93 11.83 -12.42
N VAL A 111 3.11 11.46 -13.40
CA VAL A 111 1.90 12.21 -13.75
C VAL A 111 0.70 11.77 -12.92
N GLU A 112 -0.28 12.67 -12.78
CA GLU A 112 -1.58 12.36 -12.17
C GLU A 112 -2.33 11.33 -13.03
N PHE A 113 -2.91 10.32 -12.39
CA PHE A 113 -3.80 9.38 -13.07
C PHE A 113 -5.07 10.11 -13.51
N SER A 114 -5.42 9.94 -14.78
CA SER A 114 -6.68 10.43 -15.35
C SER A 114 -7.32 9.34 -16.21
N GLU A 115 -8.60 9.05 -16.00
CA GLU A 115 -9.34 8.07 -16.81
C GLU A 115 -9.48 8.48 -18.29
N THR A 116 -9.36 9.77 -18.61
CA THR A 116 -9.42 10.24 -20.00
C THR A 116 -8.16 9.89 -20.77
N GLU A 117 -7.01 9.85 -20.10
CA GLU A 117 -5.70 9.61 -20.70
C GLU A 117 -5.19 8.18 -20.43
N HIS A 118 -5.65 7.55 -19.34
CA HIS A 118 -5.14 6.30 -18.82
C HIS A 118 -6.25 5.27 -18.64
N GLU A 119 -6.08 4.11 -19.26
CA GLU A 119 -7.03 3.00 -19.12
C GLU A 119 -6.85 2.28 -17.76
N PHE A 120 -7.82 2.43 -16.84
CA PHE A 120 -7.77 1.78 -15.51
C PHE A 120 -7.57 0.25 -15.58
N LYS A 121 -8.16 -0.42 -16.58
CA LYS A 121 -7.99 -1.88 -16.81
C LYS A 121 -6.54 -2.32 -17.04
N ARG A 122 -5.62 -1.38 -17.35
CA ARG A 122 -4.19 -1.64 -17.49
C ARG A 122 -3.42 -1.53 -16.18
N MET A 123 -4.07 -1.06 -15.11
CA MET A 123 -3.49 -0.98 -13.78
C MET A 123 -3.34 -2.36 -13.17
N LYS A 124 -2.22 -2.57 -12.49
CA LYS A 124 -1.84 -3.82 -11.83
C LYS A 124 -2.09 -3.74 -10.33
N GLY A 125 -1.88 -2.59 -9.72
CA GLY A 125 -2.03 -2.42 -8.29
C GLY A 125 -1.93 -0.96 -7.86
N ILE A 126 -2.01 -0.79 -6.53
CA ILE A 126 -1.87 0.49 -5.84
C ILE A 126 -0.75 0.33 -4.81
N VAL A 127 0.16 1.30 -4.77
CA VAL A 127 1.13 1.50 -3.69
C VAL A 127 0.64 2.64 -2.81
N ALA A 128 0.57 2.41 -1.51
CA ALA A 128 0.39 3.46 -0.53
C ALA A 128 1.73 3.74 0.14
N ARG A 129 2.17 4.99 0.09
CA ARG A 129 3.34 5.50 0.80
C ARG A 129 2.87 6.19 2.07
N PHE A 130 3.39 5.75 3.21
CA PHE A 130 3.10 6.33 4.51
C PHE A 130 4.33 7.04 5.05
N THR A 131 4.13 8.24 5.59
CA THR A 131 5.20 9.03 6.20
C THR A 131 4.70 9.61 7.53
N ASP A 132 5.53 9.53 8.57
CA ASP A 132 5.28 10.24 9.81
C ASP A 132 5.64 11.73 9.62
N PRO A 133 4.70 12.68 9.80
CA PRO A 133 5.01 14.10 9.64
C PRO A 133 6.06 14.61 10.64
N ASN A 134 6.24 13.92 11.78
CA ASN A 134 7.24 14.25 12.79
C ASN A 134 8.58 13.53 12.56
N ASN A 135 8.61 12.54 11.67
CA ASN A 135 9.81 11.81 11.30
C ASN A 135 9.72 11.37 9.83
N PRO A 136 10.05 12.25 8.87
CA PRO A 136 9.94 11.95 7.45
C PRO A 136 10.76 10.74 6.99
N ASP A 137 11.86 10.45 7.69
CA ASP A 137 12.72 9.28 7.45
C ASP A 137 12.03 7.96 7.84
N ALA A 138 10.99 8.02 8.69
CA ALA A 138 10.11 6.89 8.97
C ALA A 138 9.03 6.73 7.89
N THR A 139 9.48 6.45 6.66
CA THR A 139 8.62 6.15 5.52
C THR A 139 8.52 4.64 5.28
N PHE A 140 7.32 4.15 4.97
CA PHE A 140 7.10 2.77 4.56
C PHE A 140 6.01 2.67 3.49
N TYR A 141 5.94 1.50 2.84
CA TYR A 141 5.01 1.25 1.74
C TYR A 141 4.17 0.03 2.01
N THR A 142 2.92 0.09 1.56
CA THR A 142 2.07 -1.09 1.42
C THR A 142 1.56 -1.18 -0.02
N VAL A 143 1.32 -2.41 -0.49
CA VAL A 143 0.97 -2.65 -1.89
C VAL A 143 -0.20 -3.61 -1.96
N LYS A 144 -1.23 -3.24 -2.72
CA LYS A 144 -2.35 -4.13 -3.06
C LYS A 144 -2.46 -4.30 -4.57
N LEU A 145 -2.62 -5.55 -5.01
CA LEU A 145 -2.90 -5.87 -6.40
C LEU A 145 -4.39 -5.66 -6.70
N ILE A 146 -4.70 -5.13 -7.88
CA ILE A 146 -6.07 -5.03 -8.39
C ILE A 146 -6.45 -6.38 -9.00
N GLN A 147 -7.45 -7.06 -8.44
CA GLN A 147 -7.92 -8.35 -8.96
C GLN A 147 -8.74 -8.14 -10.24
N GLN A 148 -8.39 -8.83 -11.33
CA GLN A 148 -8.99 -8.62 -12.67
C GLN A 148 -10.49 -8.97 -12.77
N GLY A 149 -11.07 -9.69 -11.80
CA GLY A 149 -12.50 -9.99 -11.72
C GLY A 149 -13.28 -9.19 -10.67
N GLN A 150 -12.56 -8.49 -9.79
CA GLN A 150 -13.15 -7.52 -8.88
C GLN A 150 -12.66 -6.15 -9.34
N THR A 151 -13.36 -5.56 -10.30
CA THR A 151 -13.36 -4.11 -10.47
C THR A 151 -13.93 -3.50 -9.20
N LEU A 152 -13.17 -3.50 -8.10
CA LEU A 152 -13.43 -2.86 -6.81
C LEU A 152 -14.93 -2.82 -6.37
N LYS A 153 -15.76 -3.81 -6.72
CA LYS A 153 -17.23 -3.74 -6.57
C LYS A 153 -17.72 -3.85 -5.12
N SER A 154 -16.82 -3.68 -4.17
CA SER A 154 -17.08 -3.61 -2.74
C SER A 154 -16.34 -2.37 -2.22
N ALA A 155 -17.09 -1.32 -1.89
CA ALA A 155 -16.65 0.02 -1.47
C ALA A 155 -15.89 0.89 -2.52
N LEU A 156 -14.81 0.41 -3.13
CA LEU A 156 -13.86 1.28 -3.86
C LEU A 156 -14.21 1.59 -5.34
N ALA A 157 -15.06 0.79 -6.01
CA ALA A 157 -15.43 1.00 -7.43
C ALA A 157 -16.58 1.98 -7.63
N TRP A 158 -17.39 2.19 -6.61
CA TRP A 158 -18.48 3.17 -6.66
C TRP A 158 -17.96 4.59 -6.39
N GLU A 159 -16.84 4.71 -5.65
CA GLU A 159 -16.22 6.01 -5.35
C GLU A 159 -15.26 6.51 -6.43
N PHE A 160 -14.94 5.69 -7.44
CA PHE A 160 -14.05 6.04 -8.55
C PHE A 160 -14.87 6.55 -9.76
N SER A 161 -15.49 7.71 -9.61
CA SER A 161 -16.09 8.44 -10.74
C SER A 161 -15.30 9.73 -10.97
N ASP A 162 -14.87 9.96 -12.21
CA ASP A 162 -14.13 11.15 -12.66
C ASP A 162 -12.64 11.19 -12.26
N GLY A 163 -11.96 10.04 -12.16
CA GLY A 163 -10.53 9.94 -11.83
C GLY A 163 -10.19 10.33 -10.38
N LYS A 164 -11.19 10.47 -9.52
CA LYS A 164 -11.05 10.85 -8.09
C LYS A 164 -11.90 9.91 -7.24
N PHE A 165 -11.39 9.66 -6.04
CA PHE A 165 -12.16 9.02 -4.97
C PHE A 165 -13.12 10.06 -4.36
N GLY A 166 -14.44 9.85 -4.51
CA GLY A 166 -15.48 10.70 -3.94
C GLY A 166 -16.12 10.10 -2.67
N SER A 167 -16.50 10.95 -1.71
CA SER A 167 -17.18 10.53 -0.48
C SER A 167 -18.57 9.94 -0.77
N PHE A 168 -18.87 8.79 -0.16
CA PHE A 168 -20.18 8.15 -0.11
C PHE A 168 -21.36 9.15 -0.04
N LYS A 169 -22.22 9.14 -1.07
CA LYS A 169 -23.59 9.64 -0.95
C LYS A 169 -24.50 8.43 -0.82
N ALA A 170 -25.04 8.21 0.39
CA ALA A 170 -26.13 7.28 0.57
C ALA A 170 -27.28 7.71 -0.37
N GLU A 171 -27.63 6.84 -1.33
CA GLU A 171 -28.91 6.99 -2.01
C GLU A 171 -30.01 6.77 -0.96
N SER A 172 -30.62 7.87 -0.52
CA SER A 172 -31.88 7.88 0.20
C SER A 172 -32.97 7.46 -0.79
N TRP A 173 -33.29 6.18 -0.84
CA TRP A 173 -34.54 5.72 -1.45
C TRP A 173 -35.71 6.27 -0.62
N LEU A 174 -36.41 7.27 -1.18
CA LEU A 174 -37.81 7.57 -0.85
C LEU A 174 -38.72 6.79 -1.81
#